data_AF-A1AMQ4-F1
#
_entry.id   AF-A1AMQ4-F1
#
_cell.length_a   1.000
_cell.length_b   1.000
_cell.length_c   1.000
_cell.angle_alpha   90.00
_cell.angle_beta   90.00
_cell.angle_gamma   90.00
#
_symmetry.space_group_name_H-M   'P 1'
#
loop_
_entity.id
_entity.type
_entity.pdbx_description
1 polymer ?
#
loop_
_entity_poly.entity_id
_entity_poly.type
_entity_poly.pdbx_seq_one_letter_code
_entity_poly.pdbx_strand_id
1 'polypeptide(L)'
;MRMADQSFEALTENLSLNGLYIRTDRQLPLGKRAAISLNLPSASTSSTITVDGEVVRNDKNGMAFQFKSMDFELFSHLKTVIGRKAPLRLNEYYLV
;
A
#
# COMPACT_ATOMS: atom_id res chain seq x y z
N MET A 1 -3.61 -21.79 -22.75
CA MET A 1 -2.43 -21.61 -21.88
C MET A 1 -2.86 -20.76 -20.69
N ARG A 2 -3.16 -21.35 -19.52
CA ARG A 2 -3.51 -20.61 -18.30
C ARG A 2 -2.21 -19.98 -17.79
N MET A 3 -2.09 -18.65 -17.82
CA MET A 3 -1.02 -18.00 -17.07
C MET A 3 -1.29 -18.30 -15.60
N ALA A 4 -0.36 -19.02 -14.96
CA ALA A 4 -0.42 -19.23 -13.52
C ALA A 4 -0.51 -17.85 -12.86
N ASP A 5 -1.51 -17.67 -12.00
CA ASP A 5 -1.60 -16.52 -11.11
C ASP A 5 -0.38 -16.54 -10.18
N GLN A 6 0.67 -15.82 -10.59
CA GLN A 6 1.88 -15.70 -9.79
C GLN A 6 1.66 -14.59 -8.77
N SER A 7 1.21 -15.00 -7.58
CA SER A 7 1.20 -14.16 -6.39
C SER A 7 2.48 -14.37 -5.57
N PHE A 8 2.83 -13.36 -4.78
CA PHE A 8 3.87 -13.47 -3.76
C PHE A 8 3.58 -12.49 -2.62
N GLU A 9 4.07 -12.84 -1.43
CA GLU A 9 4.00 -11.99 -0.26
C GLU A 9 5.31 -11.23 -0.08
N ALA A 10 5.21 -10.01 0.43
CA ALA A 10 6.35 -9.15 0.70
C ALA A 10 6.04 -8.18 1.84
N LEU A 11 7.07 -7.76 2.56
CA LEU A 11 6.91 -6.77 3.62
C LEU A 11 6.81 -5.37 3.02
N THR A 12 5.79 -4.62 3.43
CA THR A 12 5.68 -3.20 3.12
C THR A 12 6.65 -2.41 3.99
N GLU A 13 7.60 -1.72 3.37
CA GLU A 13 8.52 -0.81 4.07
C GLU A 13 7.87 0.56 4.27
N ASN A 14 7.20 1.07 3.24
CA ASN A 14 6.51 2.36 3.27
C ASN A 14 5.15 2.24 2.60
N LEU A 15 4.15 2.91 3.18
CA LEU A 15 2.79 2.99 2.67
C LEU A 15 2.31 4.44 2.75
N SER A 16 1.67 4.91 1.68
CA SER A 16 1.07 6.23 1.56
C SER A 16 -0.29 6.12 0.86
N LEU A 17 -1.00 7.24 0.72
CA LEU A 17 -2.26 7.29 -0.04
C LEU A 17 -2.04 7.12 -1.56
N ASN A 18 -0.84 7.39 -2.07
CA ASN A 18 -0.55 7.34 -3.51
C ASN A 18 0.14 6.03 -3.92
N GLY A 19 0.61 5.22 -2.97
CA GLY A 19 1.38 4.04 -3.30
C GLY A 19 2.12 3.45 -2.10
N LEU A 20 2.93 2.44 -2.40
CA LEU A 20 3.73 1.71 -1.41
C LEU A 20 5.10 1.31 -1.95
N TYR A 21 6.00 0.94 -1.06
CA TYR A 21 7.24 0.26 -1.36
C TYR A 21 7.32 -1.06 -0.58
N ILE A 22 7.61 -2.15 -1.28
CA ILE A 22 7.84 -3.47 -0.68
C ILE A 22 9.30 -3.87 -0.76
N ARG A 23 9.77 -4.62 0.24
CA ARG A 23 11.04 -5.33 0.19
C ARG A 23 10.85 -6.73 -0.38
N THR A 24 11.58 -7.04 -1.44
CA THR A 24 11.52 -8.35 -2.09
C THR A 24 12.69 -8.52 -3.06
N ASP A 25 13.16 -9.75 -3.21
CA ASP A 25 14.16 -10.13 -4.21
C ASP A 25 13.54 -10.35 -5.60
N ARG A 26 12.20 -10.34 -5.69
CA ARG A 26 11.49 -10.42 -6.97
C ARG A 26 11.48 -9.06 -7.65
N GLN A 27 11.56 -9.07 -8.98
CA GLN A 27 11.39 -7.86 -9.78
C GLN A 27 10.33 -8.03 -10.85
N LEU A 28 9.38 -7.10 -10.84
CA LEU A 28 8.43 -6.88 -11.91
C LEU A 28 8.96 -5.74 -12.80
N PRO A 29 8.71 -5.79 -14.12
CA PRO A 29 9.08 -4.71 -15.03
C PRO A 29 8.42 -3.37 -14.64
N LEU A 30 9.10 -2.26 -14.92
CA LEU A 30 8.49 -0.92 -14.84
C LEU A 30 7.24 -0.85 -15.72
N GLY A 31 6.20 -0.16 -15.24
CA GLY A 31 4.90 -0.06 -15.91
C GLY A 31 4.02 -1.31 -15.80
N LYS A 32 4.51 -2.41 -15.20
CA LYS A 32 3.69 -3.61 -14.98
C LYS A 32 2.59 -3.30 -13.97
N ARG A 33 1.35 -3.63 -14.32
CA ARG A 33 0.20 -3.59 -13.41
C ARG A 33 0.09 -4.88 -12.61
N ALA A 34 -0.28 -4.76 -11.34
CA ALA A 34 -0.56 -5.84 -10.42
C ALA A 34 -1.69 -5.45 -9.46
N ALA A 35 -2.54 -6.43 -9.12
CA ALA A 35 -3.44 -6.29 -7.99
C ALA A 35 -2.64 -6.49 -6.69
N ILE A 36 -2.80 -5.57 -5.74
CA ILE A 36 -2.07 -5.56 -4.48
C ILE A 36 -3.08 -5.76 -3.35
N SER A 37 -2.91 -6.85 -2.60
CA SER A 37 -3.66 -7.11 -1.37
C SER A 37 -2.85 -6.64 -0.17
N LEU A 38 -3.34 -5.63 0.55
CA LEU A 38 -2.72 -5.10 1.76
C LEU A 38 -3.46 -5.59 3.00
N ASN A 39 -2.74 -6.28 3.87
CA ASN A 39 -3.24 -6.64 5.20
C ASN A 39 -2.98 -5.49 6.16
N LEU A 40 -4.04 -4.74 6.49
CA LEU A 40 -3.97 -3.59 7.37
C LEU A 40 -4.35 -4.01 8.80
N PRO A 41 -3.46 -3.83 9.80
CA PRO A 41 -3.82 -4.06 11.18
C PRO A 41 -4.84 -3.00 11.63
N SER A 42 -6.02 -3.44 12.06
CA SER A 42 -7.01 -2.60 12.75
C SER A 42 -7.17 -3.10 14.19
N ALA A 43 -7.58 -2.20 15.09
CA ALA A 43 -7.67 -2.45 16.53
C ALA A 43 -8.63 -3.60 16.92
N SER A 44 -9.51 -4.02 16.01
CA SER A 44 -10.49 -5.08 16.26
C SER A 44 -10.48 -6.20 15.22
N THR A 45 -9.91 -6.00 14.03
CA THR A 45 -9.89 -6.98 12.93
C THR A 45 -8.74 -6.70 11.96
N SER A 46 -8.17 -7.74 11.36
CA SER A 46 -7.36 -7.59 10.14
C SER A 46 -8.29 -7.29 8.97
N SER A 47 -8.16 -6.13 8.35
CA SER A 47 -8.87 -5.82 7.11
C SER A 47 -7.90 -5.96 5.93
N THR A 48 -8.23 -6.82 4.98
CA THR A 48 -7.52 -6.87 3.70
C THR A 48 -8.18 -5.90 2.73
N ILE A 49 -7.38 -5.03 2.12
CA ILE A 49 -7.83 -4.19 1.01
C ILE A 49 -7.10 -4.58 -0.27
N THR A 50 -7.79 -4.50 -1.40
CA THR A 50 -7.20 -4.76 -2.72
C THR A 50 -7.18 -3.48 -3.54
N VAL A 51 -6.02 -3.16 -4.12
CA VAL A 51 -5.84 -1.97 -4.96
C VAL A 51 -5.03 -2.31 -6.22
N ASP A 52 -5.39 -1.70 -7.35
CA ASP A 52 -4.58 -1.80 -8.56
C ASP A 52 -3.36 -0.89 -8.46
N GLY A 53 -2.18 -1.49 -8.62
CA GLY A 53 -0.90 -0.78 -8.63
C GLY A 53 -0.13 -0.95 -9.93
N GLU A 54 0.77 -0.01 -10.19
CA GLU A 54 1.74 -0.06 -11.28
C GLU A 54 3.15 0.13 -10.73
N VAL A 55 4.10 -0.69 -11.20
CA VAL A 55 5.51 -0.55 -10.81
C VAL A 55 6.06 0.75 -11.39
N VAL A 56 6.40 1.71 -10.53
CA VAL A 56 6.96 3.01 -10.93
C VAL A 56 8.46 3.13 -10.65
N ARG A 57 8.98 2.26 -9.79
CA ARG A 57 10.42 2.15 -9.48
C ARG A 57 10.72 0.74 -8.99
N ASN A 58 11.87 0.20 -9.34
CA ASN A 58 12.43 -0.99 -8.73
C ASN A 58 13.93 -0.75 -8.47
N ASP A 59 14.48 -1.45 -7.48
CA ASP A 59 15.90 -1.45 -7.17
C ASP A 59 16.29 -2.82 -6.61
N LYS A 60 17.56 -2.96 -6.21
CA LYS A 60 18.08 -4.24 -5.70
C LYS A 60 17.43 -4.72 -4.40
N ASN A 61 16.71 -3.87 -3.68
CA ASN A 61 16.10 -4.19 -2.38
C ASN A 61 14.58 -4.35 -2.46
N GLY A 62 13.94 -3.93 -3.56
CA GLY A 62 12.49 -3.93 -3.64
C GLY A 62 11.87 -3.16 -4.80
N MET A 63 10.58 -2.87 -4.66
CA MET A 63 9.75 -2.27 -5.70
C MET A 63 8.75 -1.27 -5.12
N ALA A 64 8.58 -0.15 -5.83
CA ALA A 64 7.55 0.84 -5.57
C ALA A 64 6.37 0.65 -6.52
N PHE A 65 5.16 0.65 -5.95
CA PHE A 65 3.92 0.66 -6.69
C PHE A 65 3.20 1.99 -6.48
N GLN A 66 2.73 2.60 -7.57
CA GLN A 66 1.76 3.69 -7.53
C GLN A 66 0.36 3.12 -7.72
N PHE A 67 -0.58 3.53 -6.87
CA PHE A 67 -1.98 3.14 -7.01
C PHE A 67 -2.63 3.83 -8.22
N LYS A 68 -3.41 3.10 -9.02
CA LYS A 68 -4.01 3.61 -10.26
C LYS A 68 -5.52 3.80 -10.20
N SER A 69 -6.22 2.96 -9.43
CA SER A 69 -7.67 3.00 -9.27
C SER A 69 -8.00 2.78 -7.81
N MET A 70 -8.67 3.74 -7.19
CA MET A 70 -9.11 3.67 -5.81
C MET A 70 -10.48 4.32 -5.72
N ASP A 71 -11.48 3.57 -5.27
CA ASP A 71 -12.78 4.15 -4.96
C ASP A 71 -12.74 4.92 -3.63
N PHE A 72 -13.83 5.65 -3.34
CA PHE A 72 -13.93 6.48 -2.15
C PHE A 72 -13.88 5.67 -0.85
N GLU A 73 -14.43 4.46 -0.84
CA GLU A 73 -14.47 3.59 0.34
C GLU A 73 -13.06 3.10 0.69
N LEU A 74 -12.35 2.57 -0.30
CA LEU A 74 -10.97 2.12 -0.21
C LEU A 74 -10.03 3.26 0.21
N PHE A 75 -10.20 4.45 -0.37
CA PHE A 75 -9.44 5.64 0.01
C PHE A 75 -9.70 6.03 1.47
N SER A 76 -10.96 6.07 1.88
CA SER A 76 -11.35 6.43 3.25
C SER A 76 -10.81 5.44 4.27
N HIS A 77 -10.81 4.14 3.94
CA HIS A 77 -10.27 3.10 4.78
C HIS A 77 -8.75 3.20 4.92
N LEU A 78 -8.04 3.35 3.80
CA LEU A 78 -6.59 3.50 3.80
C LEU A 78 -6.15 4.78 4.54
N LYS A 79 -6.86 5.90 4.33
CA LYS A 79 -6.62 7.17 5.04
C LYS A 79 -6.77 7.00 6.54
N THR A 80 -7.78 6.27 7.00
CA THR A 80 -7.99 6.00 8.42
C THR A 80 -6.82 5.19 9.00
N VAL A 81 -6.36 4.15 8.29
CA VAL A 81 -5.24 3.33 8.76
C VAL A 81 -3.93 4.10 8.80
N ILE A 82 -3.62 4.89 7.77
CA ILE A 82 -2.43 5.75 7.76
C ILE A 82 -2.52 6.81 8.86
N GLY A 83 -3.69 7.44 9.03
CA GLY A 83 -3.92 8.47 10.05
C GLY A 83 -3.74 7.96 11.49
N ARG A 84 -4.10 6.71 11.78
CA ARG A 84 -3.87 6.08 13.10
C ARG A 84 -2.38 5.85 13.41
N LYS A 85 -1.52 5.76 12.39
CA LYS A 85 -0.06 5.68 12.58
C LYS A 85 0.58 7.04 12.83
N ALA A 86 -0.14 8.15 12.60
CA ALA A 86 0.27 9.42 13.17
C ALA A 86 0.04 9.30 14.69
N PRO A 87 1.06 9.56 15.54
CA PRO A 87 0.86 9.53 16.97
C PRO A 87 -0.30 10.47 17.30
N LEU A 88 -1.02 10.12 18.37
CA LEU A 88 -1.87 11.04 19.13
C LEU A 88 -1.13 12.38 19.31
N ARG A 89 -1.25 13.29 18.36
CA ARG A 89 -1.02 14.72 18.56
C ARG A 89 -2.37 15.30 18.97
N LEU A 90 -2.83 14.85 20.13
CA LEU A 90 -3.58 15.74 21.01
C LEU A 90 -2.51 16.69 21.56
N ASN A 91 -2.78 17.99 21.43
CA ASN A 91 -1.92 19.13 21.76
C ASN A 91 -1.04 19.62 20.60
N GLU A 92 -1.63 20.46 19.75
CA GLU A 92 -1.16 21.84 19.50
C GLU A 92 -2.12 22.52 18.52
N TYR A 93 -3.35 22.80 18.98
CA TYR A 93 -4.07 23.98 18.53
C TYR A 93 -3.62 25.12 19.44
N TYR A 94 -2.67 25.94 18.99
CA TYR A 94 -2.58 27.31 19.46
C TYR A 94 -3.23 28.19 18.40
N LEU A 95 -4.27 28.91 18.83
CA LEU A 95 -4.77 30.06 18.11
C LEU A 95 -3.66 31.12 18.08
N VAL A 96 -3.41 31.66 16.89
CA VAL A 96 -2.98 33.04 16.68
C VAL A 96 -3.87 33.64 15.60
#